data_AF-A0A524IYR4-F1
#
_entry.id   AF-A0A524IYR4-F1
#
_cell.length_a   1.000
_cell.length_b   1.000
_cell.length_c   1.000
_cell.angle_alpha   90.00
_cell.angle_beta   90.00
_cell.angle_gamma   90.00
#
_symmetry.space_group_name_H-M   'P 1'
#
loop_
_entity.id
_entity.type
_entity.pdbx_description
1 polymer ?
#
loop_
_entity_poly.entity_id
_entity_poly.type
_entity_poly.pdbx_seq_one_letter_code
_entity_poly.pdbx_strand_id
1 'polypeptide(L)'
;HTTGGICPIARCAKSMLNGPCGGSSDGHCEVNLEIDCAWYAIHERLKLQNRLELIEQVSAPKDWSTSHSGGRRTYVREDAKLTQHQKKGKEAVR
;
A
#
# COMPACT_ATOMS: atom_id res chain seq x y z
N HIS A 1 -3.08 -17.89 7.19
CA HIS A 1 -2.92 -16.76 6.24
C HIS A 1 -3.80 -15.59 6.66
N THR A 2 -3.28 -14.35 6.54
CA THR A 2 -3.93 -13.10 7.01
C THR A 2 -5.09 -12.65 6.13
N THR A 3 -5.03 -12.91 4.83
CA THR A 3 -6.01 -12.44 3.82
C THR A 3 -6.97 -13.55 3.35
N GLY A 4 -7.25 -14.56 4.17
CA GLY A 4 -8.15 -15.66 3.78
C GLY A 4 -7.69 -16.49 2.57
N GLY A 5 -6.40 -16.47 2.22
CA GLY A 5 -5.87 -17.23 1.07
C GLY A 5 -6.06 -16.54 -0.28
N ILE A 6 -6.45 -15.26 -0.30
CA ILE A 6 -6.45 -14.42 -1.51
C ILE A 6 -5.26 -13.46 -1.40
N CYS A 7 -4.40 -13.42 -2.42
CA CYS A 7 -3.27 -12.48 -2.43
C CYS A 7 -3.75 -11.10 -2.92
N PRO A 8 -3.78 -10.06 -2.05
CA PRO A 8 -4.27 -8.74 -2.45
C PRO A 8 -3.32 -8.07 -3.46
N ILE A 9 -2.03 -8.39 -3.46
CA ILE A 9 -1.07 -7.85 -4.44
C ILE A 9 -1.36 -8.39 -5.86
N ALA A 10 -1.62 -9.69 -5.98
CA ALA A 10 -1.82 -10.34 -7.27
C ALA A 10 -3.25 -10.19 -7.82
N ARG A 11 -4.26 -10.10 -6.93
CA ARG A 11 -5.67 -10.04 -7.32
C ARG A 11 -6.25 -8.63 -7.37
N CYS A 12 -5.70 -7.66 -6.65
CA CYS A 12 -6.17 -6.28 -6.72
C CYS A 12 -5.55 -5.58 -7.93
N ALA A 13 -6.37 -4.87 -8.72
CA ALA A 13 -5.91 -4.05 -9.84
C ALA A 13 -4.86 -2.99 -9.45
N LYS A 14 -4.85 -2.57 -8.17
CA LYS A 14 -3.91 -1.59 -7.61
C LYS A 14 -2.77 -2.22 -6.81
N SER A 15 -2.73 -3.54 -6.70
CA SER A 15 -1.71 -4.29 -5.94
C SER A 15 -1.48 -3.78 -4.51
N MET A 16 -2.52 -3.28 -3.84
CA MET A 16 -2.41 -2.73 -2.49
C MET A 16 -2.33 -3.84 -1.44
N LEU A 17 -1.47 -3.66 -0.44
CA LEU A 17 -1.29 -4.60 0.66
C LEU A 17 -2.14 -4.25 1.89
N ASN A 18 -2.39 -2.95 2.13
CA ASN A 18 -2.97 -2.43 3.36
C ASN A 18 -4.39 -1.88 3.10
N GLY A 19 -5.37 -2.78 2.99
CA GLY A 19 -6.79 -2.45 2.93
C GLY A 19 -7.34 -2.09 1.55
N PRO A 20 -8.67 -1.95 1.44
CA PRO A 20 -9.37 -1.56 0.22
C PRO A 20 -9.05 -0.11 -0.18
N CYS A 21 -9.19 0.19 -1.48
CA CYS A 21 -8.98 1.55 -2.02
C CYS A 21 -10.21 2.46 -1.83
N GLY A 22 -11.32 1.93 -1.33
CA GLY A 22 -12.57 2.66 -1.16
C GLY A 22 -13.45 2.76 -2.42
N GLY A 23 -13.01 2.29 -3.60
CA GLY A 23 -13.83 2.32 -4.81
C GLY A 23 -14.49 0.98 -5.16
N SER A 24 -14.55 0.02 -4.24
CA SER A 24 -15.34 -1.18 -4.47
C SER A 24 -16.84 -0.86 -4.38
N SER A 25 -17.62 -1.25 -5.39
CA SER A 25 -19.09 -1.09 -5.42
C SER A 25 -19.73 -2.45 -5.65
N ASP A 26 -20.67 -2.84 -4.78
CA ASP A 26 -21.43 -4.10 -4.88
C ASP A 26 -20.56 -5.34 -5.14
N GLY A 27 -19.37 -5.39 -4.53
CA GLY A 27 -18.41 -6.49 -4.69
C GLY A 27 -17.49 -6.41 -5.90
N HIS A 28 -17.67 -5.42 -6.77
CA HIS A 28 -16.86 -5.20 -7.98
C HIS A 28 -15.81 -4.10 -7.78
N CYS A 29 -14.80 -4.06 -8.66
CA CYS A 29 -13.70 -3.09 -8.63
C CYS A 29 -14.06 -1.79 -9.38
N GLU A 30 -13.59 -0.63 -8.90
CA GLU A 30 -13.78 0.66 -9.59
C GLU A 30 -13.19 0.72 -11.01
N VAL A 31 -12.20 -0.12 -11.30
CA VAL A 31 -11.50 -0.11 -12.60
C VAL A 31 -12.39 -0.71 -13.69
N ASN A 32 -13.17 -1.73 -13.34
CA ASN A 32 -14.12 -2.37 -14.24
C ASN A 32 -15.14 -3.16 -13.39
N LEU A 33 -16.42 -2.94 -13.67
CA LEU A 33 -17.54 -3.62 -13.01
C LEU A 33 -17.60 -5.13 -13.29
N GLU A 34 -16.91 -5.64 -14.30
CA GLU A 34 -16.81 -7.09 -14.54
C GLU A 34 -15.73 -7.77 -13.68
N ILE A 35 -14.92 -6.99 -12.95
CA ILE A 35 -13.81 -7.51 -12.14
C ILE A 35 -14.23 -7.57 -10.68
N ASP A 36 -14.17 -8.77 -10.09
CA ASP A 36 -14.36 -8.97 -8.66
C ASP A 36 -13.33 -8.19 -7.84
N CYS A 37 -13.79 -7.47 -6.82
CA CYS A 37 -12.91 -6.78 -5.90
C CYS A 37 -12.20 -7.79 -4.98
N ALA A 38 -10.87 -7.83 -5.07
CA ALA A 38 -10.06 -8.69 -4.21
C ALA A 38 -10.33 -8.48 -2.71
N TRP A 39 -10.51 -7.24 -2.26
CA TRP A 39 -10.77 -6.92 -0.86
C TRP A 39 -12.17 -7.30 -0.39
N TYR A 40 -13.17 -7.21 -1.28
CA TYR A 40 -14.50 -7.72 -0.98
C TYR A 40 -14.47 -9.24 -0.79
N ALA A 41 -13.79 -9.96 -1.70
CA ALA A 41 -13.63 -11.41 -1.60
C ALA A 41 -12.83 -11.83 -0.33
N ILE A 42 -11.81 -11.06 0.07
CA ILE A 42 -11.08 -11.26 1.32
C ILE A 42 -12.01 -11.08 2.52
N HIS A 43 -12.80 -9.99 2.54
CA HIS A 43 -13.75 -9.72 3.61
C HIS A 43 -14.77 -10.84 3.79
N GLU A 44 -15.44 -11.25 2.71
CA GLU A 44 -16.46 -12.31 2.78
C GLU A 44 -15.86 -13.63 3.27
N ARG A 45 -14.66 -13.98 2.80
CA ARG A 45 -14.00 -15.21 3.24
C ARG A 45 -13.56 -15.16 4.70
N LEU A 46 -13.07 -14.01 5.18
CA LEU A 46 -12.68 -13.84 6.58
C LEU A 46 -13.90 -13.79 7.51
N LYS A 47 -15.01 -13.20 7.05
CA LYS A 47 -16.31 -13.22 7.73
C LYS A 47 -16.81 -14.64 7.94
N LEU A 48 -16.75 -15.49 6.91
CA LEU A 48 -17.10 -16.92 7.01
C LEU A 48 -16.20 -17.69 7.98
N GLN A 49 -14.96 -17.24 8.18
CA GLN A 49 -14.00 -17.85 9.12
C GLN A 49 -14.06 -17.24 10.52
N ASN A 50 -14.92 -16.24 10.74
CA ASN A 50 -14.99 -15.46 11.98
C ASN A 50 -13.61 -14.86 12.38
N ARG A 51 -12.86 -14.37 11.39
CA ARG A 51 -11.49 -13.81 11.52
C ARG A 51 -11.37 -12.42 10.91
N LEU A 52 -12.39 -11.58 11.08
CA LEU A 52 -12.47 -10.24 10.49
C LEU A 52 -11.41 -9.26 11.05
N GLU A 53 -10.94 -9.50 12.28
CA GLU A 53 -9.89 -8.72 12.94
C GLU A 53 -8.57 -8.65 12.14
N LEU A 54 -8.35 -9.60 11.22
CA LEU A 54 -7.16 -9.62 10.38
C LEU A 54 -7.14 -8.53 9.31
N ILE A 55 -8.30 -7.98 8.94
CA ILE A 55 -8.39 -6.86 7.98
C ILE A 55 -7.82 -5.57 8.57
N GLU A 56 -7.91 -5.40 9.89
CA GLU A 56 -7.42 -4.21 10.58
C GLU A 56 -5.90 -4.22 10.80
N GLN A 57 -5.25 -5.36 10.55
CA GLN A 57 -3.80 -5.51 10.70
C GLN A 57 -3.06 -4.80 9.57
N VAL A 58 -2.28 -3.78 9.93
CA VAL A 58 -1.41 -3.07 8.99
C VAL A 58 -0.12 -3.85 8.78
N SER A 59 0.22 -4.12 7.51
CA SER A 59 1.52 -4.69 7.17
C SER A 59 2.58 -3.59 7.12
N ALA A 60 3.75 -3.88 7.69
CA ALA A 60 4.90 -2.98 7.66
C ALA A 60 5.27 -2.61 6.21
N PRO A 61 5.83 -1.41 5.99
CA PRO A 61 6.37 -1.03 4.69
C PRO A 61 7.37 -2.10 4.21
N LYS A 62 7.15 -2.62 3.00
CA LYS A 62 8.07 -3.57 2.40
C LYS A 62 9.45 -2.94 2.26
N ASP A 63 10.49 -3.64 2.68
CA ASP A 63 11.87 -3.25 2.37
C ASP A 63 12.17 -3.57 0.90
N TRP A 64 12.65 -2.57 0.17
CA TRP A 64 13.00 -2.65 -1.25
C TRP A 64 14.52 -2.61 -1.49
N SER A 65 15.34 -2.59 -0.43
CA SER A 65 16.80 -2.49 -0.50
C SER A 65 17.44 -3.56 -1.40
N THR A 66 16.86 -4.77 -1.43
CA THR A 66 17.33 -5.92 -2.21
C THR A 66 16.55 -6.15 -3.51
N SER A 67 15.68 -5.21 -3.91
CA SER A 67 14.90 -5.35 -5.13
C SER A 67 15.78 -5.30 -6.37
N HIS A 68 15.57 -6.21 -7.32
CA HIS A 68 16.28 -6.26 -8.60
C HIS A 68 16.21 -4.92 -9.37
N SER A 69 15.13 -4.15 -9.20
CA SER A 69 14.94 -2.86 -9.85
C SER A 69 15.58 -1.67 -9.11
N GLY A 70 16.50 -1.89 -8.16
CA GLY A 70 17.24 -0.82 -7.50
C GLY A 70 16.46 -0.05 -6.44
N GLY A 71 15.41 -0.66 -5.87
CA GLY A 71 14.64 -0.10 -4.77
C GLY A 71 13.58 0.94 -5.16
N ARG A 72 13.20 1.81 -4.21
CA ARG A 72 12.18 2.84 -4.43
C ARG A 72 12.74 3.92 -5.36
N ARG A 73 12.02 4.22 -6.46
CA ARG A 73 12.36 5.35 -7.34
C ARG A 73 12.50 6.63 -6.52
N THR A 74 13.69 7.24 -6.58
CA THR A 74 13.97 8.50 -5.91
C THR A 74 13.92 9.62 -6.94
N TYR A 75 13.15 10.68 -6.65
CA TYR A 75 13.13 11.91 -7.44
C TYR A 75 13.72 13.03 -6.60
N VAL A 76 14.83 13.60 -7.06
CA VAL A 76 15.51 14.71 -6.38
C VAL A 76 14.98 16.01 -6.96
N ARG A 77 14.37 16.84 -6.11
CA ARG A 77 13.96 18.20 -6.45
C ARG A 77 15.14 19.15 -6.23
N GLU A 78 15.76 19.58 -7.33
CA GLU A 78 16.90 20.51 -7.31
C GLU A 78 16.53 21.85 -6.65
N ASP A 79 15.31 22.34 -6.88
CA ASP A 79 14.75 23.57 -6.34
C ASP A 79 14.50 23.53 -4.82
N ALA A 80 14.33 22.32 -4.27
CA ALA A 80 14.13 22.09 -2.84
C ALA A 80 15.44 21.83 -2.07
N LYS A 81 16.60 21.87 -2.73
CA LYS A 81 17.90 21.72 -2.05
C LYS A 81 18.15 22.96 -1.19
N LEU A 82 18.35 22.74 0.11
CA LEU A 82 18.75 23.81 1.04
C LEU A 82 19.97 24.53 0.48
N THR A 83 19.87 25.86 0.35
CA THR A 83 21.01 26.70 0.03
C THR A 83 22.06 26.57 1.13
N GLN A 84 23.33 26.83 0.80
CA GLN A 84 24.43 26.76 1.77
C GLN A 84 24.19 27.65 3.00
N HIS A 85 23.48 28.77 2.83
CA HIS A 85 23.04 29.64 3.93
C HIS A 85 22.02 28.96 4.85
N GLN A 86 21.04 28.25 4.30
CA GLN A 86 20.02 27.54 5.08
C GLN A 86 20.59 26.30 5.78
N LYS A 87 21.62 25.64 5.21
CA LYS A 87 22.31 24.53 5.85
C LYS A 87 23.04 24.96 7.13
N LYS A 88 23.81 26.05 7.07
CA LYS A 88 24.50 26.61 8.25
C LYS A 88 23.54 27.01 9.37
N GLY A 89 22.40 27.61 9.05
CA GLY A 89 21.40 27.99 10.04
C GLY A 89 20.74 26.79 10.73
N LYS A 90 20.59 25.65 10.05
CA LYS A 90 20.00 24.43 10.63
C LYS A 90 20.97 23.66 11.54
N GLU A 91 22.27 23.80 11.30
CA GLU A 91 23.33 23.19 12.08
C GLU A 91 23.63 23.97 13.37
N ALA A 92 23.43 25.30 13.35
CA ALA A 92 23.64 26.18 14.50
C ALA A 92 22.49 26.17 15.54
N VAL A 93 21.35 25.53 15.23
CA VAL A 93 20.16 25.43 16.11
C VAL A 93 20.02 24.02 16.71
N ARG A 94 21.01 23.17 16.51
CA ARG A 94 21.10 21.80 17.05
C ARG A 94 22.06 21.76 18.23
#